data_AF-A0A0G1X2H7-F1
#
_entry.id   AF-A0A0G1X2H7-F1
#
_cell.length_a   1.000
_cell.length_b   1.000
_cell.length_c   1.000
_cell.angle_alpha   90.00
_cell.angle_beta   90.00
_cell.angle_gamma   90.00
#
_symmetry.space_group_name_H-M   'P 1'
#
loop_
_entity.id
_entity.type
_entity.pdbx_description
1 polymer ?
#
loop_
_entity_poly.entity_id
_entity_poly.type
_entity_poly.pdbx_seq_one_letter_code
_entity_poly.pdbx_strand_id
1 'polypeptide(L)'
;MTLRSFCERFGYDPGNISRLERNMLPPTVDDEKLAGYAKALQISKDTEPWVTFHDLAYIAKGFIPKDVQTENTMFLPAFFRTMRNKKMDKNKFEELIDFLNDSNE
;
A
#
# COMPACT_ATOMS: atom_id res chain seq x y z
N MET A 1 -11.96 10.60 -19.61
CA MET A 1 -10.56 10.55 -20.13
C MET A 1 -10.26 9.10 -20.46
N THR A 2 -9.56 8.78 -21.56
CA THR A 2 -9.18 7.40 -21.89
C THR A 2 -7.80 7.09 -21.31
N LEU A 3 -7.44 5.80 -21.17
CA LEU A 3 -6.09 5.42 -20.72
C LEU A 3 -5.00 6.05 -21.60
N ARG A 4 -5.20 6.01 -22.93
CA ARG A 4 -4.25 6.60 -23.87
C ARG A 4 -4.14 8.11 -23.69
N SER A 5 -5.26 8.84 -23.55
CA SER A 5 -5.19 10.29 -23.36
C SER A 5 -4.67 10.69 -21.98
N PHE A 6 -4.85 9.85 -20.95
CA PHE A 6 -4.17 10.00 -19.66
C PHE A 6 -2.65 9.85 -19.81
N CYS A 7 -2.21 8.78 -20.48
CA CYS A 7 -0.79 8.50 -20.69
C CYS A 7 -0.10 9.60 -21.50
N GLU A 8 -0.73 10.07 -22.59
CA GLU A 8 -0.23 11.20 -23.39
C GLU A 8 -0.14 12.49 -22.57
N ARG A 9 -1.15 12.79 -21.74
CA ARG A 9 -1.18 14.00 -20.92
C ARG A 9 -0.08 14.04 -19.86
N PHE A 10 0.26 12.89 -19.28
CA PHE A 10 1.19 12.81 -18.15
C PHE A 10 2.54 12.15 -18.48
N GLY A 11 2.78 11.80 -19.75
CA GLY A 11 4.04 11.23 -20.22
C GLY A 11 4.28 9.79 -19.76
N TYR A 12 3.22 9.01 -19.55
CA TYR A 12 3.34 7.59 -19.17
C TYR A 12 3.27 6.67 -20.39
N ASP A 13 3.89 5.50 -20.28
CA ASP A 13 3.78 4.45 -21.29
C ASP A 13 2.41 3.73 -21.18
N PRO A 14 1.57 3.73 -22.23
CA PRO A 14 0.26 3.09 -22.19
C PRO A 14 0.33 1.57 -21.92
N GLY A 15 1.40 0.91 -22.36
CA GLY A 15 1.60 -0.52 -22.13
C GLY A 15 1.81 -0.83 -20.64
N ASN A 16 2.66 -0.05 -19.98
CA ASN A 16 2.94 -0.16 -18.55
C ASN A 16 1.71 0.17 -17.71
N ILE A 17 1.00 1.27 -17.97
CA ILE A 17 -0.21 1.60 -17.20
C ILE A 17 -1.31 0.55 -17.45
N SER A 18 -1.49 0.06 -18.69
CA SER A 18 -2.43 -1.02 -18.98
C SER A 18 -2.11 -2.31 -18.22
N ARG A 19 -0.83 -2.66 -18.10
CA ARG A 19 -0.40 -3.83 -17.33
C ARG A 19 -0.59 -3.61 -15.83
N LEU A 20 -0.36 -2.40 -15.34
CA LEU A 20 -0.60 -2.02 -13.95
C LEU A 20 -2.08 -2.12 -13.58
N GLU A 21 -2.98 -1.49 -14.36
CA GLU A 21 -4.43 -1.51 -14.11
C GLU A 21 -5.03 -2.94 -14.14
N ARG A 22 -4.41 -3.84 -14.90
CA ARG A 22 -4.83 -5.26 -14.99
C ARG A 22 -4.10 -6.18 -14.02
N ASN A 23 -3.33 -5.63 -13.07
CA ASN A 23 -2.55 -6.39 -12.11
C ASN A 23 -1.54 -7.38 -12.74
N MET A 24 -1.11 -7.13 -13.98
CA MET A 24 -0.09 -7.90 -14.71
C MET A 24 1.34 -7.42 -14.42
N LEU A 25 1.46 -6.25 -13.80
CA LEU A 25 2.71 -5.67 -13.32
C LEU A 25 2.42 -5.10 -11.91
N PRO A 26 3.21 -5.44 -10.89
CA PRO A 26 3.07 -4.79 -9.59
C PRO A 26 3.45 -3.31 -9.69
N PRO A 27 2.86 -2.43 -8.86
CA PRO A 27 3.22 -1.02 -8.83
C PRO A 27 4.69 -0.82 -8.47
N THR A 28 5.23 0.32 -8.88
CA THR A 28 6.52 0.79 -8.35
C THR A 28 6.35 1.22 -6.89
N VAL A 29 7.39 1.04 -6.06
CA VAL A 29 7.48 1.58 -4.70
C VAL A 29 8.54 2.68 -4.61
N ASP A 30 8.94 3.17 -5.78
CA ASP A 30 9.75 4.37 -5.91
C ASP A 30 8.88 5.59 -5.59
N ASP A 31 9.28 6.36 -4.59
CA ASP A 31 8.44 7.41 -4.01
C ASP A 31 8.19 8.55 -5.01
N GLU A 32 9.17 8.87 -5.87
CA GLU A 32 9.01 9.90 -6.91
C GLU A 32 8.00 9.48 -7.98
N LYS A 33 8.07 8.24 -8.47
CA LYS A 33 7.09 7.71 -9.44
C LYS A 33 5.70 7.59 -8.84
N LEU A 34 5.56 7.14 -7.60
CA LEU A 34 4.26 7.09 -6.91
C LEU A 34 3.67 8.49 -6.72
N ALA A 35 4.49 9.46 -6.30
CA ALA A 35 4.08 10.86 -6.20
C ALA A 35 3.63 11.42 -7.57
N GLY A 36 4.31 11.04 -8.66
CA GLY A 36 3.90 11.37 -10.02
C GLY A 36 2.52 10.82 -10.38
N TYR A 37 2.25 9.55 -10.07
CA TYR A 37 0.93 8.94 -10.29
C TYR A 37 -0.15 9.61 -9.45
N ALA A 38 0.10 9.81 -8.16
CA ALA A 38 -0.82 10.48 -7.25
C ALA A 38 -1.19 11.87 -7.76
N LYS A 39 -0.21 12.67 -8.19
CA LYS A 39 -0.45 13.99 -8.78
C LYS A 39 -1.27 13.92 -10.07
N ALA A 40 -0.99 12.97 -10.96
CA ALA A 40 -1.75 12.77 -12.18
C ALA A 40 -3.22 12.38 -11.91
N LEU A 41 -3.45 11.66 -10.82
CA LEU A 41 -4.76 11.28 -10.29
C LEU A 41 -5.40 12.33 -9.38
N GLN A 42 -4.75 13.49 -9.20
CA GLN A 42 -5.22 14.60 -8.36
C GLN A 42 -5.38 14.23 -6.87
N ILE A 43 -4.55 13.31 -6.39
CA ILE A 43 -4.43 12.97 -4.98
C ILE A 43 -3.49 13.99 -4.34
N SER A 44 -4.03 14.79 -3.41
CA SER A 44 -3.27 15.83 -2.71
C SER A 44 -2.26 15.22 -1.75
N LYS A 45 -1.04 15.76 -1.74
CA LYS A 45 -0.01 15.37 -0.78
C LYS A 45 -0.47 15.66 0.65
N ASP A 46 0.03 14.87 1.61
CA ASP A 46 -0.23 15.01 3.05
C ASP A 46 -1.72 14.85 3.41
N THR A 47 -2.45 14.06 2.60
CA THR A 47 -3.84 13.68 2.87
C THR A 47 -3.97 12.17 3.07
N GLU A 48 -5.03 11.73 3.73
CA GLU A 48 -5.28 10.30 3.94
C GLU A 48 -5.30 9.47 2.64
N PRO A 49 -5.93 9.95 1.53
CA PRO A 49 -5.84 9.26 0.24
C PRO A 49 -4.42 9.13 -0.31
N TRP A 50 -3.51 10.06 0.01
CA TRP A 50 -2.11 9.96 -0.39
C TRP A 50 -1.40 8.82 0.34
N VAL A 51 -1.57 8.76 1.67
CA VAL A 51 -1.01 7.69 2.51
C VAL A 51 -1.55 6.34 2.03
N THR A 52 -2.88 6.24 1.91
CA THR A 52 -3.55 5.03 1.39
C THR A 52 -3.02 4.63 0.01
N PHE A 53 -2.82 5.57 -0.91
CA PHE A 53 -2.32 5.29 -2.25
C PHE A 53 -0.90 4.70 -2.24
N HIS A 54 -0.01 5.27 -1.41
CA HIS A 54 1.34 4.74 -1.22
C HIS A 54 1.29 3.36 -0.56
N ASP A 55 0.52 3.18 0.51
CA ASP A 55 0.41 1.92 1.22
C ASP A 55 -0.07 0.78 0.32
N LEU A 56 -1.09 1.04 -0.49
CA LEU A 56 -1.60 0.06 -1.46
C LEU A 56 -0.51 -0.38 -2.45
N ALA A 57 0.41 0.51 -2.84
CA ALA A 57 1.52 0.14 -3.73
C ALA A 57 2.54 -0.78 -3.03
N TYR A 58 2.86 -0.53 -1.77
CA TYR A 58 3.72 -1.41 -0.97
C TYR A 58 3.06 -2.77 -0.72
N ILE A 59 1.79 -2.77 -0.30
CA ILE A 59 1.00 -3.97 -0.03
C ILE A 59 0.89 -4.85 -1.28
N ALA A 60 0.64 -4.26 -2.46
CA ALA A 60 0.57 -5.01 -3.72
C ALA A 60 1.89 -5.70 -4.09
N LYS A 61 3.03 -5.23 -3.57
CA LYS A 61 4.33 -5.89 -3.68
C LYS A 61 4.67 -6.83 -2.53
N GLY A 62 3.80 -6.95 -1.52
CA GLY A 62 4.08 -7.69 -0.29
C GLY A 62 5.14 -7.02 0.58
N PHE A 63 5.33 -5.70 0.44
CA PHE A 63 6.25 -4.91 1.25
C PHE A 63 5.50 -4.15 2.34
N ILE A 64 6.23 -3.81 3.40
CA ILE A 64 5.72 -2.95 4.48
C ILE A 64 6.04 -1.50 4.09
N PRO A 65 5.07 -0.57 4.16
CA PRO A 65 5.32 0.86 3.96
C PRO A 65 6.48 1.36 4.81
N LYS A 66 7.34 2.22 4.25
CA LYS A 66 8.60 2.63 4.90
C LYS A 66 8.38 3.37 6.21
N ASP A 67 7.34 4.18 6.28
CA ASP A 67 6.92 4.96 7.45
C ASP A 67 6.38 4.08 8.58
N VAL A 68 5.88 2.88 8.26
CA VAL A 68 5.40 1.88 9.24
C VAL A 68 6.53 0.93 9.68
N GLN A 69 7.65 0.87 8.95
CA GLN A 69 8.78 0.03 9.32
C GLN A 69 9.48 0.59 10.57
N THR A 70 9.65 -0.27 11.57
CA THR A 70 10.35 0.03 12.83
C THR A 70 11.35 -1.08 13.14
N GLU A 71 12.19 -0.91 14.15
CA GLU A 71 13.07 -1.99 14.63
C GLU A 71 12.28 -3.26 15.00
N ASN A 72 11.04 -3.08 15.47
CA ASN A 72 10.15 -4.19 15.85
C ASN A 72 9.60 -4.97 14.66
N THR A 73 9.75 -4.48 13.42
CA THR A 73 9.33 -5.19 12.21
C THR A 73 9.99 -6.58 12.11
N MET A 74 11.17 -6.78 12.70
CA MET A 74 11.83 -8.10 12.79
C MET A 74 11.02 -9.17 13.53
N PHE A 75 10.07 -8.77 14.39
CA PHE A 75 9.22 -9.69 15.14
C PHE A 75 7.97 -10.15 14.37
N LEU A 76 7.62 -9.46 13.27
CA LEU A 76 6.43 -9.79 12.48
C LEU A 76 6.41 -11.24 11.97
N PRO A 77 7.52 -11.86 11.50
CA PRO A 77 7.50 -13.27 11.12
C PRO A 77 7.16 -14.24 12.27
N ALA A 78 7.58 -13.93 13.51
CA ALA A 78 7.21 -14.73 14.68
C ALA A 78 5.73 -14.55 15.03
N PHE A 79 5.24 -13.31 14.94
CA PHE A 79 3.83 -12.99 15.09
C PHE A 79 2.97 -13.72 14.05
N PHE A 80 3.24 -13.58 12.75
CA PHE A 80 2.47 -14.23 11.68
C PHE A 80 2.48 -15.76 11.78
N ARG A 81 3.60 -16.38 12.20
CA ARG A 81 3.64 -17.83 12.49
C ARG A 81 2.68 -18.21 13.61
N THR A 82 2.62 -17.42 14.68
CA THR A 82 1.72 -17.64 15.81
C THR A 82 0.25 -17.51 15.37
N MET A 83 -0.06 -16.50 14.56
CA MET A 83 -1.39 -16.25 14.00
C MET A 83 -1.87 -17.41 13.12
N ARG A 84 -0.99 -17.91 12.24
CA ARG A 84 -1.26 -19.06 11.38
C ARG A 84 -1.56 -20.31 12.19
N ASN A 85 -0.81 -20.57 13.26
CA ASN A 85 -0.99 -21.76 14.10
C ASN A 85 -2.27 -21.69 14.94
N LYS A 86 -2.67 -20.50 15.40
CA LYS A 86 -3.85 -20.30 16.24
C LYS A 86 -5.17 -20.14 15.47
N LYS A 87 -5.15 -20.21 14.12
CA LYS A 87 -6.31 -19.93 13.24
C LYS A 87 -7.06 -18.66 13.67
N MET A 88 -6.38 -17.53 13.58
CA MET A 88 -7.04 -16.24 13.85
C MET A 88 -8.03 -15.91 12.73
N ASP A 89 -9.27 -15.58 13.10
CA ASP A 89 -10.30 -15.07 12.19
C ASP A 89 -10.32 -13.54 12.23
N LYS A 90 -11.14 -12.94 11.35
CA LYS A 90 -11.22 -11.48 11.21
C LYS A 90 -11.61 -10.79 12.52
N ASN A 91 -12.59 -11.32 13.24
CA ASN A 91 -13.09 -10.72 14.47
C ASN A 91 -12.01 -10.66 15.56
N LYS A 92 -11.25 -11.74 15.75
CA LYS A 92 -10.13 -11.75 16.69
C LYS A 92 -9.00 -10.81 16.31
N PHE A 93 -8.84 -10.55 15.01
CA PHE A 93 -7.87 -9.57 14.54
C PHE A 93 -8.31 -8.15 14.84
N GLU A 94 -9.60 -7.84 14.69
CA GLU A 94 -10.20 -6.56 15.10
C GLU A 94 -10.07 -6.36 16.62
N GLU A 95 -10.39 -7.36 17.44
CA GLU A 95 -10.20 -7.31 18.91
C GLU A 95 -8.74 -7.03 19.31
N LEU A 96 -7.78 -7.61 18.58
CA LEU A 96 -6.36 -7.36 18.82
C LEU A 96 -5.96 -5.93 18.46
N ILE A 97 -6.49 -5.39 17.35
CA ILE A 97 -6.25 -4.00 16.96
C ILE A 97 -6.79 -3.05 18.04
N ASP A 98 -8.03 -3.29 18.49
CA ASP A 98 -8.66 -2.47 19.53
C ASP A 98 -7.83 -2.51 20.82
N PHE A 99 -7.42 -3.69 21.27
CA PHE A 99 -6.54 -3.86 22.42
C PHE A 99 -5.22 -3.08 22.31
N LEU A 100 -4.59 -3.08 21.13
CA LEU A 100 -3.35 -2.34 20.89
C LEU A 100 -3.54 -0.83 20.87
N ASN A 101 -4.68 -0.35 20.37
CA ASN A 101 -5.01 1.07 20.35
C ASN A 101 -5.33 1.60 21.76
N ASP A 102 -6.09 0.84 22.54
CA ASP A 102 -6.46 1.17 23.93
C ASP A 102 -5.24 1.17 24.87
N SER A 103 -4.20 0.40 24.55
CA SER A 103 -2.97 0.33 25.36
C SER A 103 -2.04 1.53 25.18
N ASN A 104 -2.34 2.47 24.28
CA ASN A 104 -1.55 3.68 24.01
C ASN A 104 -2.13 4.96 24.67
N GLU A 105 -3.17 4.84 25.51
CA GLU A 105 -3.62 5.86 26.47
C GLU A 105 -3.01 5.66 27.87
#